data_AF-A0ABC8Q6G9-F1
#
_entry.id   AF-A0ABC8Q6G9-F1
#
_cell.length_a   1.000
_cell.length_b   1.000
_cell.length_c   1.000
_cell.angle_alpha   90.00
_cell.angle_beta   90.00
_cell.angle_gamma   90.00
#
_symmetry.space_group_name_H-M   'P 1'
#
loop_
_entity.id
_entity.type
_entity.pdbx_description
1 polymer ?
#
loop_
_entity_poly.entity_id
_entity_poly.type
_entity_poly.pdbx_seq_one_letter_code
_entity_poly.pdbx_strand_id
1 'polypeptide(L)'
;MQHLDLKEALEAHYGAVLAEPPTLCQDALMVSLDNGVLLELRYPARSEYAIAWRWGDAQLRIDTAPLHRTLTTFPNHLHDASDVLREDPLTNPNAEPWANVRAVIDAVLVDPLLQA
;
A
#
# COMPACT_ATOMS: atom_id res chain seq x y z
N MET A 1 -3.82 13.34 7.04
CA MET A 1 -4.89 12.34 7.13
C MET A 1 -4.49 11.36 8.22
N GLN A 2 -5.37 11.07 9.17
CA GLN A 2 -5.09 10.11 10.24
C GLN A 2 -5.43 8.70 9.75
N HIS A 3 -4.81 7.64 10.31
CA HIS A 3 -5.14 6.26 9.95
C HIS A 3 -6.63 5.92 10.16
N LEU A 4 -7.31 6.61 11.08
CA LEU A 4 -8.76 6.49 11.26
C LEU A 4 -9.54 6.92 10.01
N ASP A 5 -9.18 8.06 9.41
CA ASP A 5 -9.83 8.53 8.18
C ASP A 5 -9.66 7.53 7.02
N LEU A 6 -8.47 6.92 6.92
CA LEU A 6 -8.19 5.88 5.93
C LEU A 6 -9.03 4.62 6.17
N LYS A 7 -9.18 4.21 7.44
CA LYS A 7 -10.03 3.06 7.80
C LYS A 7 -11.48 3.29 7.35
N GLU A 8 -12.06 4.45 7.67
CA GLU A 8 -13.43 4.78 7.29
C GLU A 8 -13.60 4.81 5.76
N ALA A 9 -12.63 5.38 5.04
CA ALA A 9 -12.64 5.40 3.58
C ALA A 9 -12.55 3.99 2.97
N LEU A 10 -11.72 3.10 3.54
CA LEU A 10 -11.60 1.70 3.12
C LEU A 10 -12.91 0.94 3.31
N GLU A 11 -13.52 1.04 4.49
CA GLU A 11 -14.79 0.36 4.78
C GLU A 11 -15.91 0.85 3.86
N ALA A 12 -15.97 2.15 3.61
CA ALA A 12 -16.98 2.74 2.73
C ALA A 12 -16.79 2.36 1.25
N HIS A 13 -15.54 2.26 0.76
CA HIS A 13 -15.26 2.06 -0.66
C HIS A 13 -15.06 0.58 -1.05
N TYR A 14 -14.39 -0.20 -0.22
CA TYR A 14 -13.98 -1.59 -0.50
C TYR A 14 -14.73 -2.62 0.34
N GLY A 15 -15.78 -2.25 1.08
CA GLY A 15 -16.52 -3.16 1.96
C GLY A 15 -16.92 -4.51 1.35
N ALA A 16 -17.16 -4.57 0.03
CA ALA A 16 -17.53 -5.80 -0.67
C ALA A 16 -16.37 -6.77 -0.93
N VAL A 17 -15.12 -6.31 -0.91
CA VAL A 17 -13.91 -7.09 -1.21
C VAL A 17 -12.98 -7.22 0.01
N LEU A 18 -13.40 -6.71 1.16
CA LEU A 18 -12.71 -6.92 2.44
C LEU A 18 -13.07 -8.31 2.97
N ALA A 19 -12.06 -9.11 3.31
CA ALA A 19 -12.26 -10.38 3.99
C ALA A 19 -12.73 -10.19 5.45
N GLU A 20 -12.30 -9.10 6.08
CA GLU A 20 -12.71 -8.69 7.43
C GLU A 20 -12.56 -7.15 7.57
N PRO A 21 -13.21 -6.53 8.57
CA PRO A 21 -13.06 -5.09 8.81
C PRO A 21 -11.59 -4.70 9.04
N PRO A 22 -11.10 -3.56 8.49
CA PRO A 22 -9.72 -3.14 8.67
C PRO A 22 -9.41 -2.88 10.14
N THR A 23 -8.24 -3.32 10.60
CA THR A 23 -7.84 -3.21 12.01
C THR A 23 -6.84 -2.09 12.18
N LEU A 24 -7.20 -1.08 12.99
CA LEU A 24 -6.31 0.00 13.37
C LEU A 24 -5.39 -0.46 14.52
N CYS A 25 -4.09 -0.53 14.24
CA CYS A 25 -3.04 -0.73 15.23
C CYS A 25 -2.48 0.62 15.70
N GLN A 26 -1.44 0.64 16.55
CA GLN A 26 -0.87 1.90 17.05
C GLN A 26 -0.33 2.81 15.93
N ASP A 27 0.42 2.26 14.99
CA ASP A 27 1.13 3.00 13.94
C ASP A 27 0.83 2.48 12.52
N ALA A 28 -0.08 1.52 12.41
CA ALA A 28 -0.42 0.84 11.16
C ALA A 28 -1.93 0.59 11.04
N LEU A 29 -2.39 0.43 9.81
CA LEU A 29 -3.72 -0.04 9.47
C LEU A 29 -3.60 -1.36 8.70
N MET A 30 -4.15 -2.43 9.26
CA MET A 30 -4.17 -3.75 8.63
C MET A 30 -5.43 -3.92 7.79
N VAL A 31 -5.27 -4.42 6.57
CA VAL A 31 -6.37 -4.65 5.61
C VAL A 31 -6.25 -6.06 5.05
N SER A 32 -7.31 -6.86 5.16
CA SER A 32 -7.38 -8.19 4.55
C SER A 32 -8.38 -8.17 3.41
N LEU A 33 -7.94 -8.53 2.20
CA LEU A 33 -8.79 -8.61 1.00
C LEU A 33 -9.24 -10.06 0.76
N ASP A 34 -10.40 -10.23 0.14
CA ASP A 34 -11.02 -11.54 -0.14
C ASP A 34 -10.24 -12.40 -1.15
N ASN A 35 -9.35 -11.80 -1.93
CA ASN A 35 -8.42 -12.47 -2.84
C ASN A 35 -7.15 -13.02 -2.14
N GLY A 36 -7.08 -12.91 -0.81
CA GLY A 36 -5.98 -13.41 0.01
C GLY A 36 -4.81 -12.44 0.19
N VAL A 37 -4.92 -11.20 -0.32
CA VAL A 37 -3.92 -10.16 -0.06
C VAL A 37 -4.10 -9.60 1.35
N LEU A 38 -2.99 -9.50 2.07
CA LEU A 38 -2.92 -8.85 3.38
C LEU A 38 -2.04 -7.61 3.27
N LEU A 39 -2.60 -6.42 3.52
CA LEU A 39 -1.89 -5.15 3.50
C LEU A 39 -1.62 -4.63 4.91
N GLU A 40 -0.46 -3.99 5.05
CA GLU A 40 -0.07 -3.17 6.19
C GLU A 40 0.22 -1.76 5.68
N LEU A 41 -0.58 -0.80 6.11
CA LEU A 41 -0.46 0.60 5.72
C LEU A 41 0.12 1.41 6.88
N ARG A 42 1.24 2.10 6.65
CA ARG A 42 1.82 3.07 7.58
C ARG A 42 1.98 4.42 6.91
N TYR A 43 1.44 5.47 7.52
CA TYR A 43 1.60 6.86 7.09
C TYR A 43 2.10 7.74 8.25
N PRO A 44 3.42 7.79 8.51
CA PRO A 44 3.98 8.73 9.50
C PRO A 44 3.71 10.19 9.17
N ALA A 45 3.63 10.55 7.87
CA ALA A 45 3.26 11.87 7.39
C ALA A 45 2.48 11.77 6.07
N ARG A 46 1.95 12.89 5.56
CA ARG A 46 1.18 12.90 4.30
C ARG A 46 1.98 12.36 3.11
N SER A 47 3.27 12.70 3.05
CA SER A 47 4.19 12.34 1.96
C SER A 47 5.18 11.25 2.36
N GLU A 48 5.02 10.63 3.53
CA GLU A 48 5.89 9.56 4.02
C GLU A 48 5.03 8.35 4.36
N TYR A 49 5.34 7.21 3.76
CA TYR A 49 4.56 6.00 3.93
C TYR A 49 5.36 4.73 3.66
N ALA A 50 4.83 3.64 4.20
CA ALA A 50 5.14 2.27 3.83
C ALA A 50 3.81 1.56 3.58
N ILE A 51 3.65 0.99 2.38
CA ILE A 51 2.51 0.16 2.00
C ILE A 51 3.08 -1.21 1.66
N ALA A 52 3.00 -2.13 2.62
CA ALA A 52 3.44 -3.51 2.43
C ALA A 52 2.24 -4.40 2.16
N TRP A 53 2.41 -5.42 1.32
CA TRP A 53 1.41 -6.47 1.19
C TRP A 53 2.05 -7.84 1.00
N ARG A 54 1.26 -8.86 1.35
CA ARG A 54 1.63 -10.25 1.21
C ARG A 54 0.55 -11.01 0.45
N TRP A 55 0.97 -11.96 -0.36
CA TRP A 55 0.09 -12.89 -1.06
C TRP A 55 0.77 -14.26 -1.16
N GLY A 56 0.24 -15.24 -0.43
CA GLY A 56 0.94 -16.50 -0.18
C GLY A 56 2.30 -16.26 0.47
N ASP A 57 3.37 -16.74 -0.16
CA ASP A 57 4.75 -16.57 0.30
C ASP A 57 5.43 -15.29 -0.24
N ALA A 58 4.79 -14.59 -1.19
CA ALA A 58 5.33 -13.36 -1.75
C ALA A 58 5.07 -12.17 -0.82
N GLN A 59 6.04 -11.26 -0.76
CA GLN A 59 5.93 -9.98 -0.07
C GLN A 59 6.44 -8.87 -0.99
N LEU A 60 5.67 -7.79 -1.08
CA LEU A 60 6.04 -6.59 -1.79
C LEU A 60 5.82 -5.38 -0.89
N ARG A 61 6.51 -4.28 -1.18
CA ARG A 61 6.35 -3.06 -0.40
C ARG A 61 6.66 -1.83 -1.23
N ILE A 62 5.88 -0.78 -1.04
CA ILE A 62 6.21 0.56 -1.51
C ILE A 62 6.59 1.42 -0.31
N ASP A 63 7.78 2.02 -0.36
CA ASP A 63 8.25 2.92 0.69
C ASP A 63 8.66 4.28 0.13
N THR A 64 8.62 5.28 0.98
CA THR A 64 9.32 6.56 0.78
C THR A 64 10.67 6.62 1.50
N ALA A 65 11.07 5.55 2.20
CA ALA A 65 12.32 5.46 2.94
C ALA A 65 12.90 4.02 2.95
N PRO A 66 14.23 3.83 2.86
CA PRO A 66 15.27 4.86 2.72
C PRO A 66 15.23 5.55 1.34
N LEU A 67 15.95 6.67 1.21
CA LEU A 67 15.91 7.49 -0.01
C LEU A 67 16.79 6.91 -1.12
N HIS A 68 16.19 6.65 -2.29
CA HIS A 68 16.87 6.17 -3.49
C HIS A 68 16.84 7.21 -4.61
N ARG A 69 17.77 8.18 -4.57
CA ARG A 69 17.80 9.37 -5.46
C ARG A 69 17.98 9.06 -6.95
N THR A 70 18.34 7.84 -7.31
CA THR A 70 18.56 7.41 -8.70
C THR A 70 17.28 6.95 -9.38
N LEU A 71 16.20 6.75 -8.62
CA LEU A 71 14.91 6.35 -9.15
C LEU A 71 14.13 7.57 -9.66
N THR A 72 13.46 7.38 -10.78
CA THR A 72 12.57 8.37 -11.43
C THR A 72 11.38 8.72 -10.53
N THR A 73 10.90 7.76 -9.74
CA THR A 73 9.79 7.92 -8.79
C THR A 73 10.26 8.46 -7.44
N PHE A 74 11.48 8.99 -7.32
CA PHE A 74 11.96 9.55 -6.06
C PHE A 74 10.92 10.51 -5.42
N PRO A 75 10.61 10.36 -4.11
CA PRO A 75 11.27 9.48 -3.12
C PRO A 75 10.73 8.05 -3.04
N ASN A 76 9.56 7.75 -3.61
CA ASN A 76 8.92 6.45 -3.48
C ASN A 76 9.53 5.39 -4.40
N HIS A 77 9.47 4.15 -3.95
CA HIS A 77 10.05 3.01 -4.66
C HIS A 77 9.36 1.71 -4.26
N LEU A 78 9.38 0.73 -5.17
CA LEU A 78 8.82 -0.60 -4.97
C LEU A 78 9.95 -1.59 -4.65
N HIS A 79 9.77 -2.42 -3.64
CA HIS A 79 10.46 -3.68 -3.44
C HIS A 79 9.56 -4.77 -4.03
N ASP A 80 9.99 -5.40 -5.13
CA ASP A 80 9.23 -6.45 -5.80
C ASP A 80 9.28 -7.78 -5.02
N ALA A 81 8.60 -8.82 -5.51
CA ALA A 81 8.53 -10.12 -4.82
C ALA A 81 9.90 -10.84 -4.67
N SER A 82 10.93 -10.37 -5.37
CA SER A 82 12.32 -10.83 -5.24
C SER A 82 13.17 -9.89 -4.37
N ASP A 83 12.55 -8.95 -3.65
CA ASP A 83 13.19 -7.89 -2.87
C ASP A 83 14.10 -6.98 -3.72
N VAL A 84 13.80 -6.88 -5.02
CA VAL A 84 14.54 -6.01 -5.94
C VAL A 84 13.88 -4.64 -5.99
N LEU A 85 14.71 -3.61 -5.87
CA LEU A 85 14.30 -2.22 -5.93
C LEU A 85 13.88 -1.83 -7.37
N ARG A 86 12.68 -1.29 -7.49
CA ARG A 86 12.06 -0.81 -8.74
C ARG A 86 11.49 0.60 -8.56
N GLU A 87 11.28 1.26 -9.69
CA GLU A 87 10.39 2.43 -9.75
C GLU A 87 9.00 2.03 -9.24
N ASP A 88 8.37 2.87 -8.44
CA ASP A 88 7.00 2.64 -7.99
C ASP A 88 5.98 3.14 -9.03
N PRO A 89 5.21 2.24 -9.68
CA PRO A 89 4.30 2.63 -10.74
C PRO A 89 2.93 3.13 -10.21
N LEU A 90 2.66 3.02 -8.90
CA LEU A 90 1.33 3.18 -8.34
C LEU A 90 1.15 4.48 -7.56
N THR A 91 2.14 4.88 -6.75
CA THR A 91 1.94 5.95 -5.77
C THR A 91 2.65 7.26 -6.11
N ASN A 92 2.13 8.36 -5.56
CA ASN A 92 2.70 9.70 -5.69
C ASN A 92 2.70 10.39 -4.32
N PRO A 93 3.87 10.72 -3.75
CA PRO A 93 3.99 11.38 -2.44
C PRO A 93 3.33 12.76 -2.35
N ASN A 94 3.04 13.40 -3.48
CA ASN A 94 2.31 14.67 -3.52
C ASN A 94 0.78 14.48 -3.51
N ALA A 95 0.30 13.28 -3.81
CA ALA A 95 -1.12 12.95 -3.77
C ALA A 95 -1.63 12.81 -2.32
N GLU A 96 -2.95 12.76 -2.17
CA GLU A 96 -3.55 12.44 -0.87
C GLU A 96 -3.30 10.96 -0.51
N PRO A 97 -3.10 10.61 0.77
CA PRO A 97 -2.89 9.24 1.22
C PRO A 97 -3.94 8.26 0.68
N TRP A 98 -5.21 8.69 0.65
CA TRP A 98 -6.30 7.88 0.12
C TRP A 98 -6.15 7.58 -1.38
N ALA A 99 -5.58 8.49 -2.17
CA ALA A 99 -5.34 8.23 -3.60
C ALA A 99 -4.29 7.13 -3.79
N ASN A 100 -3.21 7.15 -3.01
CA ASN A 100 -2.16 6.12 -3.06
C ASN A 100 -2.68 4.77 -2.57
N VAL A 101 -3.42 4.74 -1.47
CA VAL A 101 -4.02 3.49 -0.93
C VAL A 101 -4.97 2.85 -1.95
N ARG A 102 -5.83 3.64 -2.60
CA ARG A 102 -6.71 3.12 -3.66
C ARG A 102 -5.93 2.56 -4.84
N ALA A 103 -4.94 3.30 -5.33
CA ALA A 103 -4.13 2.86 -6.45
C ALA A 103 -3.46 1.49 -6.18
N VAL A 104 -2.97 1.28 -4.95
CA VAL A 104 -2.42 -0.02 -4.55
C VAL A 104 -3.50 -1.09 -4.45
N ILE A 105 -4.61 -0.83 -3.76
CA ILE A 105 -5.69 -1.82 -3.58
C ILE A 105 -6.28 -2.22 -4.93
N ASP A 106 -6.57 -1.27 -5.81
CA ASP A 106 -7.10 -1.54 -7.15
C ASP A 106 -6.14 -2.43 -7.97
N ALA A 107 -4.84 -2.18 -7.86
CA ALA A 107 -3.83 -2.98 -8.56
C ALA A 107 -3.72 -4.41 -8.00
N VAL A 108 -3.61 -4.56 -6.67
CA VAL A 108 -3.41 -5.89 -6.03
C VAL A 108 -4.68 -6.73 -6.00
N LEU A 109 -5.86 -6.14 -6.21
CA LEU A 109 -7.10 -6.89 -6.47
C LEU A 109 -7.03 -7.64 -7.81
N VAL A 110 -6.35 -7.07 -8.80
CA VAL A 110 -6.21 -7.63 -10.15
C VAL A 110 -4.97 -8.52 -10.26
N ASP A 111 -3.82 -8.02 -9.81
CA ASP A 111 -2.53 -8.69 -9.87
C ASP A 111 -1.72 -8.41 -8.59
N PRO A 112 -1.78 -9.31 -7.58
CA PRO A 112 -1.02 -9.16 -6.34
C PRO A 112 0.49 -9.07 -6.52
N LEU A 113 1.05 -9.53 -7.65
CA LEU A 113 2.49 -9.55 -7.91
C LEU A 113 2.98 -8.39 -8.78
N LEU A 114 2.06 -7.59 -9.36
CA LEU A 114 2.37 -6.47 -10.26
C LEU A 114 3.29 -6.89 -11.44
N GLN A 115 3.00 -8.03 -12.06
CA GLN A 115 3.74 -8.62 -13.18
C GLN A 115 3.03 -8.49 -14.54
N ALA A 116 1.79 -7.98 -14.57
CA ALA A 116 0.99 -7.79 -15.77
C ALA A 116 1.56 -6.78 -16.78
#